data_AF-A0A1G6UME9-F1
#
_entry.id   AF-A0A1G6UME9-F1
#
_cell.length_a   1.000
_cell.length_b   1.000
_cell.length_c   1.000
_cell.angle_alpha   90.00
_cell.angle_beta   90.00
_cell.angle_gamma   90.00
#
_symmetry.space_group_name_H-M   'P 1'
#
loop_
_entity.id
_entity.type
_entity.pdbx_description
1 polymer ?
#
loop_
_entity_poly.entity_id
_entity_poly.type
_entity_poly.pdbx_seq_one_letter_code
_entity_poly.pdbx_strand_id
1 'polypeptide(L)'
;MSLQYLQSTFLTFDQLSELTGVEPARLRGLIKAGCLPGPAYRVVGECVISSIFGDHADAVELQFFPRSYVAKVNGLVQSGLPDDELARREKQDFFARYVETLVALRVHTFGLDALYGQDGHVGGTEAEALLEKEWLAYLDGAYGLCTGTASAEDIATKEAMIAKIKFLIAAIETGGAGTLLAELEQAVDLLDQVSAPFAPHEVARSSRETYINQVRARYLAQLA
;
A
#
# COMPACT_ATOMS: atom_id res chain seq x y z
N MET A 1 14.71 -4.90 -14.08
CA MET A 1 13.80 -5.62 -13.17
C MET A 1 14.37 -7.01 -12.95
N SER A 2 14.67 -7.42 -11.72
CA SER A 2 15.09 -8.82 -11.50
C SER A 2 13.85 -9.63 -11.12
N LEU A 3 13.43 -10.56 -11.98
CA LEU A 3 12.37 -11.52 -11.70
C LEU A 3 12.60 -12.25 -10.35
N GLN A 4 13.87 -12.41 -9.96
CA GLN A 4 14.28 -12.96 -8.68
C GLN A 4 13.71 -12.20 -7.48
N TYR A 5 13.68 -10.86 -7.53
CA TYR A 5 13.09 -10.05 -6.46
C TYR A 5 11.58 -10.33 -6.31
N LEU A 6 10.87 -10.45 -7.43
CA LEU A 6 9.43 -10.73 -7.42
C LEU A 6 9.16 -12.12 -6.83
N GLN A 7 9.92 -13.13 -7.25
CA GLN A 7 9.79 -14.51 -6.78
C GLN A 7 10.17 -14.69 -5.29
N SER A 8 11.12 -13.91 -4.77
CA SER A 8 11.47 -13.98 -3.35
C SER A 8 10.45 -13.27 -2.46
N THR A 9 9.91 -12.15 -2.93
CA THR A 9 9.14 -11.21 -2.08
C THR A 9 7.64 -11.44 -2.17
N PHE A 10 7.13 -11.84 -3.34
CA PHE A 10 5.70 -11.98 -3.62
C PHE A 10 5.30 -13.43 -3.91
N LEU A 11 3.99 -13.66 -4.00
CA LEU A 11 3.39 -14.91 -4.46
C LEU A 11 2.89 -14.72 -5.89
N THR A 12 3.08 -15.70 -6.76
CA THR A 12 2.32 -15.75 -8.01
C THR A 12 0.84 -16.02 -7.73
N PHE A 13 -0.03 -15.76 -8.71
CA PHE A 13 -1.45 -16.10 -8.62
C PHE A 13 -1.67 -17.59 -8.26
N ASP A 14 -0.93 -18.49 -8.90
CA ASP A 14 -1.04 -19.93 -8.66
C ASP A 14 -0.54 -20.31 -7.25
N GLN A 15 0.56 -19.70 -6.78
CA GLN A 15 1.04 -19.91 -5.42
C GLN A 15 0.04 -19.42 -4.36
N LEU A 16 -0.63 -18.30 -4.61
CA LEU A 16 -1.68 -17.80 -3.71
C LEU A 16 -2.86 -18.78 -3.65
N SER A 17 -3.26 -19.33 -4.81
CA SER A 17 -4.30 -20.36 -4.90
C SER A 17 -3.91 -21.63 -4.13
N GLU A 18 -2.71 -22.14 -4.35
CA GLU A 18 -2.19 -23.35 -3.70
C GLU A 18 -2.10 -23.18 -2.17
N LEU A 19 -1.52 -22.06 -1.69
CA LEU A 19 -1.33 -21.82 -0.26
C LEU A 19 -2.63 -21.58 0.50
N THR A 20 -3.69 -21.12 -0.17
CA THR A 20 -4.99 -20.87 0.44
C THR A 20 -5.96 -22.03 0.24
N GLY A 21 -5.67 -22.96 -0.68
CA GLY A 21 -6.60 -24.00 -1.11
C GLY A 21 -7.83 -23.45 -1.85
N VAL A 22 -7.78 -22.19 -2.29
CA VAL A 22 -8.89 -21.52 -2.96
C VAL A 22 -8.71 -21.62 -4.48
N GLU A 23 -9.71 -22.14 -5.16
CA GLU A 23 -9.70 -22.31 -6.61
C GLU A 23 -9.41 -20.99 -7.37
N PRO A 24 -8.61 -21.03 -8.47
CA PRO A 24 -8.30 -19.87 -9.29
C PRO A 24 -9.51 -19.04 -9.73
N ALA A 25 -10.61 -19.70 -10.08
CA ALA A 25 -11.86 -19.04 -10.48
C ALA A 25 -12.49 -18.24 -9.32
N ARG A 26 -12.42 -18.77 -8.09
CA ARG A 26 -12.93 -18.10 -6.89
C ARG A 26 -12.09 -16.89 -6.53
N LEU A 27 -10.76 -16.99 -6.59
CA LEU A 27 -9.86 -15.85 -6.40
C LEU A 27 -10.13 -14.73 -7.40
N ARG A 28 -10.28 -15.05 -8.69
CA ARG A 28 -10.68 -14.07 -9.71
C ARG A 28 -12.04 -13.44 -9.41
N GLY A 29 -12.99 -14.23 -8.92
CA GLY A 29 -14.29 -13.73 -8.46
C GLY A 29 -14.18 -12.71 -7.34
N LEU A 30 -13.38 -13.01 -6.30
CA LEU A 30 -13.13 -12.10 -5.17
C LEU A 30 -12.47 -10.79 -5.61
N ILE A 31 -11.51 -10.85 -6.55
CA ILE A 31 -10.86 -9.65 -7.10
C ILE A 31 -11.88 -8.82 -7.88
N LYS A 32 -12.64 -9.46 -8.77
CA LYS A 32 -13.66 -8.78 -9.58
C LYS A 32 -14.78 -8.15 -8.75
N ALA A 33 -15.14 -8.79 -7.64
CA ALA A 33 -16.15 -8.29 -6.71
C ALA A 33 -15.64 -7.15 -5.81
N GLY A 34 -14.33 -6.88 -5.79
CA GLY A 34 -13.73 -5.88 -4.89
C GLY A 34 -13.55 -6.35 -3.45
N CYS A 35 -13.54 -7.67 -3.21
CA CYS A 35 -13.27 -8.26 -1.88
C CYS A 35 -11.77 -8.41 -1.64
N LEU A 36 -11.01 -8.73 -2.70
CA LEU A 36 -9.56 -8.92 -2.68
C LEU A 36 -8.92 -7.90 -3.62
N PRO A 37 -7.84 -7.22 -3.21
CA PRO A 37 -7.09 -6.37 -4.14
C PRO A 37 -6.47 -7.15 -5.30
N GLY A 38 -6.22 -6.42 -6.38
CA GLY A 38 -5.42 -6.88 -7.51
C GLY A 38 -3.94 -7.10 -7.17
N PRO A 39 -3.16 -7.58 -8.16
CA PRO A 39 -1.74 -7.85 -7.98
C PRO A 39 -0.92 -6.56 -7.87
N ALA A 40 0.13 -6.60 -7.06
CA ALA A 40 1.11 -5.50 -6.94
C ALA A 40 1.98 -5.36 -8.19
N TYR A 41 2.29 -6.48 -8.86
CA TYR A 41 3.00 -6.48 -10.14
C TYR A 41 2.34 -7.37 -11.17
N ARG A 42 2.44 -6.96 -12.43
CA ARG A 42 2.16 -7.78 -13.61
C ARG A 42 3.41 -7.85 -14.48
N VAL A 43 3.82 -9.06 -14.84
CA VAL A 43 4.87 -9.31 -15.83
C VAL A 43 4.20 -9.85 -17.06
N VAL A 44 4.21 -9.07 -18.14
CA VAL A 44 3.66 -9.45 -19.44
C VAL A 44 4.82 -9.54 -20.43
N GLY A 45 4.85 -10.61 -21.21
CA GLY A 45 5.87 -10.80 -22.23
C GLY A 45 5.58 -11.97 -23.14
N GLU A 46 6.57 -12.27 -23.96
CA GLU A 46 6.60 -13.43 -24.84
C GLU A 46 7.75 -14.34 -24.38
N CYS A 47 7.45 -15.62 -24.20
CA CYS A 47 8.41 -16.65 -23.87
C CYS A 47 8.70 -17.45 -25.13
N VAL A 48 9.93 -17.38 -25.61
CA VAL A 48 10.38 -18.21 -26.72
C VAL A 48 11.11 -19.43 -26.15
N ILE A 49 10.57 -20.60 -26.42
CA ILE A 49 11.12 -21.90 -26.08
C ILE A 49 11.75 -22.49 -27.34
N SER A 50 13.07 -22.45 -27.39
CA SER A 50 13.85 -23.06 -28.48
C SER A 50 14.21 -24.50 -28.15
N SER A 51 13.94 -25.40 -29.08
CA SER A 51 14.36 -26.80 -29.00
C SER A 51 14.97 -27.25 -30.33
N ILE A 52 15.50 -28.47 -30.37
CA ILE A 52 15.97 -29.08 -31.63
C ILE A 52 14.87 -29.23 -32.69
N PHE A 53 13.59 -29.12 -32.29
CA PHE A 53 12.43 -29.22 -33.17
C PHE A 53 11.92 -27.85 -33.66
N GLY A 54 12.60 -26.76 -33.25
CA GLY A 54 12.25 -25.39 -33.60
C GLY A 54 11.87 -24.55 -32.38
N ASP A 55 11.49 -23.31 -32.70
CA ASP A 55 11.08 -22.31 -31.73
C ASP A 55 9.57 -22.34 -31.55
N HIS A 56 9.13 -22.27 -30.29
CA HIS A 56 7.74 -22.07 -29.92
C HIS A 56 7.65 -20.80 -29.08
N ALA A 57 6.72 -19.92 -29.41
CA ALA A 57 6.52 -18.68 -28.67
C ALA A 57 5.15 -18.68 -27.99
N ASP A 58 5.16 -18.43 -26.69
CA ASP A 58 3.97 -18.33 -25.85
C ASP A 58 3.87 -16.95 -25.21
N ALA A 59 2.67 -16.38 -25.17
CA ALA A 59 2.41 -15.21 -24.36
C ALA A 59 2.40 -15.59 -22.87
N VAL A 60 3.12 -14.82 -22.05
CA VAL A 60 3.19 -15.03 -20.61
C VAL A 60 2.65 -13.81 -19.88
N GLU A 61 1.72 -14.05 -18.96
CA GLU A 61 1.29 -13.10 -17.94
C GLU A 61 1.48 -13.72 -16.56
N LEU A 62 2.31 -13.09 -15.72
CA LEU A 62 2.46 -13.43 -14.31
C LEU A 62 1.95 -12.29 -13.44
N GLN A 63 1.17 -12.63 -12.42
CA GLN A 63 0.62 -11.70 -11.45
C GLN A 63 1.21 -11.99 -10.08
N PHE A 64 1.73 -10.96 -9.41
CA PHE A 64 2.39 -11.09 -8.12
C PHE A 64 1.61 -10.38 -7.02
N PHE A 65 1.33 -11.10 -5.93
CA PHE A 65 0.54 -10.66 -4.79
C PHE A 65 1.38 -10.62 -3.51
N PRO A 66 1.13 -9.67 -2.60
CA PRO A 66 1.77 -9.65 -1.29
C PRO A 66 1.52 -10.95 -0.54
N ARG A 67 2.52 -11.44 0.20
CA ARG A 67 2.38 -12.66 1.02
C ARG A 67 1.31 -12.52 2.11
N SER A 68 1.04 -11.30 2.58
CA SER A 68 -0.04 -11.00 3.54
C SER A 68 -1.43 -11.39 3.01
N TYR A 69 -1.60 -11.53 1.69
CA TYR A 69 -2.90 -11.87 1.10
C TYR A 69 -3.35 -13.29 1.41
N VAL A 70 -2.44 -14.20 1.83
CA VAL A 70 -2.84 -15.55 2.27
C VAL A 70 -3.82 -15.46 3.45
N ALA A 71 -3.49 -14.67 4.47
CA ALA A 71 -4.37 -14.49 5.63
C ALA A 71 -5.68 -13.79 5.23
N LYS A 72 -5.61 -12.80 4.34
CA LYS A 72 -6.78 -12.08 3.80
C LYS A 72 -7.73 -13.05 3.10
N VAL A 73 -7.25 -13.81 2.12
CA VAL A 73 -8.04 -14.77 1.34
C VAL A 73 -8.70 -15.80 2.26
N ASN A 74 -7.96 -16.35 3.23
CA ASN A 74 -8.52 -17.31 4.18
C ASN A 74 -9.66 -16.70 5.01
N GLY A 75 -9.50 -15.46 5.49
CA GLY A 75 -10.56 -14.74 6.20
C GLY A 75 -11.80 -14.47 5.34
N LEU A 76 -11.59 -14.06 4.07
CA LEU A 76 -12.68 -13.83 3.12
C LEU A 76 -13.51 -15.10 2.88
N VAL A 77 -12.85 -16.24 2.65
CA VAL A 77 -13.53 -17.51 2.36
C VAL A 77 -14.19 -18.12 3.61
N GLN A 78 -13.60 -17.96 4.79
CA GLN A 78 -14.18 -18.41 6.04
C GLN A 78 -15.45 -17.65 6.44
N SER A 79 -15.66 -16.43 5.92
CA SER A 79 -16.84 -15.62 6.25
C SER A 79 -18.16 -16.28 5.82
N GLY A 80 -18.14 -17.08 4.74
CA GLY A 80 -19.34 -17.67 4.14
C GLY A 80 -20.33 -16.66 3.54
N LEU A 81 -19.98 -15.38 3.49
CA LEU A 81 -20.85 -14.32 2.98
C LEU A 81 -20.91 -14.32 1.44
N PRO A 82 -22.04 -13.89 0.84
CA PRO A 82 -22.11 -13.56 -0.57
C PRO A 82 -21.11 -12.45 -0.94
N ASP A 83 -20.64 -12.44 -2.19
CA ASP A 83 -19.57 -11.54 -2.64
C ASP A 83 -19.92 -10.05 -2.52
N ASP A 84 -21.17 -9.68 -2.80
CA ASP A 84 -21.61 -8.28 -2.70
C ASP A 84 -21.64 -7.79 -1.24
N GLU A 85 -22.04 -8.66 -0.32
CA GLU A 85 -22.03 -8.37 1.11
C GLU A 85 -20.60 -8.34 1.67
N LEU A 86 -19.77 -9.28 1.23
CA LEU A 86 -18.36 -9.33 1.58
C LEU A 86 -17.62 -8.08 1.09
N ALA A 87 -17.83 -7.65 -0.15
CA ALA A 87 -17.22 -6.44 -0.68
C ALA A 87 -17.64 -5.18 0.10
N ARG A 88 -18.93 -5.06 0.44
CA ARG A 88 -19.43 -3.96 1.28
C ARG A 88 -18.76 -3.96 2.65
N ARG A 89 -18.67 -5.12 3.28
CA ARG A 89 -18.01 -5.29 4.59
C ARG A 89 -16.53 -4.94 4.52
N GLU A 90 -15.80 -5.45 3.54
CA GLU A 90 -14.37 -5.16 3.38
C GLU A 90 -14.09 -3.68 3.19
N LYS A 91 -14.94 -2.99 2.42
CA LYS A 91 -14.84 -1.54 2.25
C LYS A 91 -15.13 -0.79 3.54
N GLN A 92 -16.18 -1.17 4.26
CA GLN A 92 -16.54 -0.57 5.54
C GLN A 92 -15.43 -0.77 6.59
N ASP A 93 -14.92 -1.99 6.71
CA ASP A 93 -13.84 -2.35 7.63
C ASP A 93 -12.55 -1.59 7.28
N PHE A 94 -12.24 -1.45 5.98
CA PHE A 94 -11.12 -0.62 5.52
C PHE A 94 -11.30 0.86 5.92
N PHE A 95 -12.46 1.46 5.65
CA PHE A 95 -12.74 2.85 6.03
C PHE A 95 -12.63 3.08 7.53
N ALA A 96 -13.24 2.21 8.33
CA ALA A 96 -13.21 2.31 9.78
C ALA A 96 -11.76 2.30 10.30
N ARG A 97 -10.96 1.30 9.91
CA ARG A 97 -9.57 1.16 10.36
C ARG A 97 -8.67 2.29 9.85
N TYR A 98 -8.92 2.78 8.63
CA TYR A 98 -8.21 3.93 8.07
C TYR A 98 -8.47 5.18 8.91
N VAL A 99 -9.74 5.47 9.19
CA VAL A 99 -10.15 6.63 10.01
C VAL A 99 -9.63 6.52 11.44
N GLU A 100 -9.76 5.35 12.08
CA GLU A 100 -9.22 5.10 13.42
C GLU A 100 -7.71 5.39 13.48
N THR A 101 -6.97 5.00 12.43
CA THR A 101 -5.54 5.28 12.32
C THR A 101 -5.27 6.78 12.18
N LEU A 102 -6.02 7.51 11.34
CA LEU A 102 -5.87 8.97 11.23
C LEU A 102 -6.14 9.68 12.56
N VAL A 103 -7.17 9.26 13.28
CA VAL A 103 -7.52 9.81 14.60
C VAL A 103 -6.39 9.54 15.60
N ALA A 104 -5.87 8.32 15.65
CA ALA A 104 -4.76 7.93 16.52
C ALA A 104 -3.48 8.73 16.24
N LEU A 105 -3.21 9.01 14.96
CA LEU A 105 -2.07 9.84 14.50
C LEU A 105 -2.28 11.34 14.71
N ARG A 106 -3.47 11.78 15.12
CA ARG A 106 -3.84 13.19 15.36
C ARG A 106 -3.58 14.09 14.15
N VAL A 107 -4.01 13.66 12.96
CA VAL A 107 -3.66 14.31 11.69
C VAL A 107 -4.12 15.77 11.54
N HIS A 108 -5.12 16.21 12.31
CA HIS A 108 -5.51 17.63 12.41
C HIS A 108 -4.32 18.53 12.81
N THR A 109 -3.36 18.01 13.58
CA THR A 109 -2.21 18.80 14.04
C THR A 109 -1.18 19.16 12.94
N PHE A 110 -1.31 18.63 11.72
CA PHE A 110 -0.33 18.83 10.65
C PHE A 110 -0.94 19.02 9.24
N GLY A 111 -2.05 19.75 9.16
CA GLY A 111 -2.57 20.24 7.88
C GLY A 111 -3.57 19.30 7.17
N LEU A 112 -4.17 18.37 7.91
CA LEU A 112 -5.30 17.55 7.45
C LEU A 112 -6.61 17.90 8.18
N ASP A 113 -6.73 19.15 8.65
CA ASP A 113 -7.94 19.67 9.32
C ASP A 113 -9.20 19.58 8.46
N ALA A 114 -9.05 19.70 7.13
CA ALA A 114 -10.15 19.60 6.18
C ALA A 114 -10.84 18.22 6.19
N LEU A 115 -10.23 17.20 6.80
CA LEU A 115 -10.85 15.89 6.97
C LEU A 115 -11.81 15.83 8.16
N TYR A 116 -11.81 16.84 9.03
CA TYR A 116 -12.63 16.88 10.23
C TYR A 116 -13.87 17.74 10.03
N GLY A 117 -15.03 17.19 10.41
CA GLY A 117 -16.29 17.92 10.49
C GLY A 117 -16.32 18.91 11.66
N GLN A 118 -17.37 19.73 11.69
CA GLN A 118 -17.59 20.68 12.79
C GLN A 118 -17.77 20.02 14.17
N ASP A 119 -18.11 18.74 14.18
CA ASP A 119 -18.26 17.91 15.38
C ASP A 119 -16.92 17.31 15.87
N GLY A 120 -15.81 17.64 15.20
CA GLY A 120 -14.47 17.17 15.56
C GLY A 120 -14.19 15.71 15.19
N HIS A 121 -15.04 15.08 14.38
CA HIS A 121 -14.84 13.73 13.87
C HIS A 121 -14.37 13.76 12.41
N VAL A 122 -13.60 12.75 11.99
CA VAL A 122 -13.26 12.60 10.57
C VAL A 122 -14.52 12.27 9.79
N GLY A 123 -14.87 13.09 8.82
CA GLY A 123 -16.13 12.97 8.07
C GLY A 123 -16.37 14.15 7.13
N GLY A 124 -17.45 14.07 6.35
CA GLY A 124 -17.77 15.06 5.33
C GLY A 124 -17.16 14.72 3.96
N THR A 125 -17.42 15.58 2.98
CA THR A 125 -17.16 15.31 1.56
C THR A 125 -15.68 15.09 1.25
N GLU A 126 -14.78 15.83 1.90
CA GLU A 126 -13.33 15.70 1.72
C GLU A 126 -12.81 14.37 2.26
N ALA A 127 -13.29 13.95 3.43
CA ALA A 127 -12.94 12.66 4.03
C ALA A 127 -13.49 11.50 3.19
N GLU A 128 -14.74 11.59 2.73
CA GLU A 128 -15.35 10.61 1.83
C GLU A 128 -14.56 10.48 0.52
N ALA A 129 -14.22 11.62 -0.11
CA ALA A 129 -13.46 11.62 -1.35
C ALA A 129 -12.05 11.01 -1.17
N LEU A 130 -11.39 11.30 -0.05
CA LEU A 130 -10.12 10.67 0.30
C LEU A 130 -10.28 9.16 0.45
N LEU A 131 -11.20 8.70 1.30
CA LEU A 131 -11.42 7.29 1.58
C LEU A 131 -11.75 6.51 0.30
N GLU A 132 -12.61 7.04 -0.57
CA GLU A 132 -12.93 6.43 -1.86
C GLU A 132 -11.71 6.30 -2.76
N LYS A 133 -10.91 7.38 -2.88
CA LYS A 133 -9.67 7.34 -3.65
C LYS A 133 -8.71 6.27 -3.10
N GLU A 134 -8.52 6.22 -1.80
CA GLU A 134 -7.59 5.27 -1.18
C GLU A 134 -8.07 3.82 -1.28
N TRP A 135 -9.38 3.60 -1.22
CA TRP A 135 -9.97 2.29 -1.47
C TRP A 135 -9.77 1.82 -2.92
N LEU A 136 -9.95 2.70 -3.89
CA LEU A 136 -9.70 2.35 -5.30
C LEU A 136 -8.23 2.01 -5.56
N ALA A 137 -7.29 2.78 -4.99
CA ALA A 137 -5.87 2.49 -5.07
C ALA A 137 -5.49 1.17 -4.35
N TYR A 138 -6.13 0.90 -3.21
CA TYR A 138 -6.02 -0.38 -2.52
C TYR A 138 -6.47 -1.53 -3.41
N LEU A 139 -7.66 -1.45 -4.03
CA LEU A 139 -8.17 -2.49 -4.91
C LEU A 139 -7.35 -2.70 -6.19
N ASP A 140 -6.70 -1.67 -6.72
CA ASP A 140 -5.79 -1.81 -7.87
C ASP A 140 -4.46 -2.52 -7.51
N GLY A 141 -4.21 -2.77 -6.22
CA GLY A 141 -3.01 -3.45 -5.74
C GLY A 141 -1.81 -2.51 -5.53
N ALA A 142 -1.98 -1.20 -5.71
CA ALA A 142 -0.91 -0.21 -5.59
C ALA A 142 -0.24 -0.23 -4.21
N TYR A 143 -1.02 -0.51 -3.15
CA TYR A 143 -0.47 -0.57 -1.80
C TYR A 143 0.31 -1.86 -1.50
N GLY A 144 0.02 -2.95 -2.21
CA GLY A 144 0.82 -4.18 -2.13
C GLY A 144 2.28 -4.00 -2.59
N LEU A 145 2.54 -2.97 -3.42
CA LEU A 145 3.88 -2.60 -3.87
C LEU A 145 4.65 -1.79 -2.83
N CYS A 146 3.95 -0.93 -2.09
CA CYS A 146 4.57 0.24 -1.47
C CYS A 146 4.34 0.36 0.05
N THR A 147 3.60 -0.57 0.64
CA THR A 147 3.48 -0.75 2.10
C THR A 147 3.83 -2.19 2.49
N GLY A 148 4.25 -2.37 3.75
CA GLY A 148 4.72 -3.67 4.23
C GLY A 148 3.66 -4.76 4.20
N THR A 149 2.41 -4.42 4.53
CA THR A 149 1.32 -5.41 4.62
C THR A 149 0.11 -5.13 3.74
N ALA A 150 0.01 -3.93 3.15
CA ALA A 150 -1.19 -3.41 2.48
C ALA A 150 -2.43 -3.35 3.39
N SER A 151 -2.25 -3.24 4.71
CA SER A 151 -3.32 -3.00 5.67
C SER A 151 -3.83 -1.55 5.59
N ALA A 152 -5.06 -1.31 6.06
CA ALA A 152 -5.61 0.04 6.14
C ALA A 152 -4.74 0.96 7.02
N GLU A 153 -4.17 0.41 8.09
CA GLU A 153 -3.30 1.10 9.02
C GLU A 153 -1.98 1.51 8.38
N ASP A 154 -1.31 0.61 7.65
CA ASP A 154 -0.05 0.93 6.97
C ASP A 154 -0.27 2.01 5.92
N ILE A 155 -1.40 1.94 5.19
CA ILE A 155 -1.75 2.90 4.15
C ILE A 155 -2.06 4.26 4.77
N ALA A 156 -2.93 4.33 5.78
CA ALA A 156 -3.25 5.56 6.48
C ALA A 156 -2.01 6.19 7.12
N THR A 157 -1.16 5.37 7.74
CA THR A 157 0.09 5.82 8.34
C THR A 157 1.03 6.40 7.29
N LYS A 158 1.20 5.71 6.16
CA LYS A 158 2.03 6.19 5.06
C LYS A 158 1.59 7.54 4.54
N GLU A 159 0.32 7.69 4.18
CA GLU A 159 -0.18 8.94 3.59
C GLU A 159 -0.17 10.09 4.62
N ALA A 160 -0.53 9.80 5.87
CA ALA A 160 -0.44 10.77 6.96
C ALA A 160 1.00 11.23 7.23
N MET A 161 1.98 10.31 7.26
CA MET A 161 3.37 10.68 7.49
C MET A 161 3.95 11.46 6.32
N ILE A 162 3.60 11.13 5.07
CA ILE A 162 4.00 11.96 3.92
C ILE A 162 3.44 13.38 4.05
N ALA A 163 2.17 13.53 4.45
CA ALA A 163 1.58 14.85 4.69
C ALA A 163 2.31 15.60 5.82
N LYS A 164 2.57 14.93 6.95
CA LYS A 164 3.30 15.50 8.09
C LYS A 164 4.71 15.94 7.71
N ILE A 165 5.46 15.12 6.98
CA ILE A 165 6.82 15.44 6.52
C ILE A 165 6.78 16.69 5.63
N LYS A 166 5.84 16.79 4.68
CA LYS A 166 5.69 18.00 3.84
C LYS A 166 5.40 19.24 4.68
N PHE A 167 4.49 19.12 5.65
CA PHE A 167 4.14 20.21 6.55
C PHE A 167 5.36 20.68 7.37
N LEU A 168 6.09 19.74 7.97
CA LEU A 168 7.28 20.04 8.77
C LEU A 168 8.41 20.65 7.94
N ILE A 169 8.67 20.14 6.74
CA ILE A 169 9.67 20.70 5.83
C ILE A 169 9.34 22.16 5.51
N ALA A 170 8.09 22.46 5.17
CA ALA A 170 7.67 23.84 4.88
C ALA A 170 7.87 24.77 6.09
N ALA A 171 7.60 24.29 7.30
CA ALA A 171 7.82 25.04 8.54
C ALA A 171 9.33 25.25 8.85
N ILE A 172 10.16 24.23 8.59
CA ILE A 172 11.63 24.32 8.76
C ILE A 172 12.23 25.31 7.76
N GLU A 173 11.82 25.26 6.49
CA GLU A 173 12.32 26.16 5.44
C GLU A 173 11.94 27.63 5.69
N THR A 174 10.91 27.89 6.49
CA THR A 174 10.49 29.24 6.92
C THR A 174 11.10 29.69 8.25
N GLY A 175 12.03 28.91 8.82
CA GLY A 175 12.83 29.31 9.99
C GLY A 175 12.46 28.65 11.32
N GLY A 176 11.59 27.63 11.31
CA GLY A 176 11.33 26.81 12.52
C GLY A 176 12.55 25.96 12.90
N ALA A 177 12.87 25.86 14.20
CA ALA A 177 14.08 25.19 14.69
C ALA A 177 13.83 24.14 15.78
N GLY A 178 14.78 23.22 15.93
CA GLY A 178 14.94 22.29 17.06
C GLY A 178 13.87 21.20 17.15
N THR A 179 12.70 21.54 17.69
CA THR A 179 11.62 20.57 17.96
C THR A 179 11.03 19.97 16.68
N LEU A 180 10.99 20.76 15.59
CA LEU A 180 10.48 20.29 14.30
C LEU A 180 11.38 19.22 13.66
N LEU A 181 12.69 19.24 13.91
CA LEU A 181 13.60 18.22 13.37
C LEU A 181 13.40 16.86 14.06
N ALA A 182 13.18 16.85 15.38
CA ALA A 182 12.86 15.64 16.11
C ALA A 182 11.49 15.06 15.68
N GLU A 183 10.50 15.92 15.44
CA GLU A 183 9.20 15.48 14.89
C GLU A 183 9.32 14.97 13.45
N LEU A 184 10.21 15.56 12.66
CA LEU A 184 10.47 15.11 11.29
C LEU A 184 11.13 13.74 11.29
N GLU A 185 12.12 13.50 12.15
CA GLU A 185 12.75 12.20 12.32
C GLU A 185 11.72 11.13 12.70
N GLN A 186 10.88 11.39 13.70
CA GLN A 186 9.82 10.45 14.09
C GLN A 186 8.84 10.13 12.96
N ALA A 187 8.46 11.14 12.16
CA ALA A 187 7.56 10.95 11.03
C ALA A 187 8.22 10.11 9.92
N VAL A 188 9.51 10.34 9.65
CA VAL A 188 10.30 9.57 8.68
C VAL A 188 10.48 8.12 9.12
N ASP A 189 10.76 7.89 10.39
CA ASP A 189 10.95 6.53 10.92
C ASP A 189 9.65 5.73 10.89
N LEU A 190 8.52 6.36 11.25
CA LEU A 190 7.22 5.72 11.16
C LEU A 190 6.84 5.41 9.70
N LEU A 191 7.15 6.33 8.76
CA LEU A 191 6.97 6.09 7.33
C LEU A 191 7.84 4.92 6.83
N ASP A 192 9.09 4.83 7.28
CA ASP A 192 10.02 3.75 6.91
C ASP A 192 9.52 2.39 7.42
N GLN A 193 9.00 2.35 8.65
CA GLN A 193 8.46 1.14 9.27
C GLN A 193 7.31 0.52 8.48
N VAL A 194 6.40 1.34 7.93
CA VAL A 194 5.23 0.86 7.17
C VAL A 194 5.52 0.70 5.67
N SER A 195 6.68 1.15 5.18
CA SER A 195 7.02 1.12 3.75
C SER A 195 7.64 -0.21 3.34
N ALA A 196 7.19 -0.78 2.23
CA ALA A 196 7.82 -1.96 1.65
C ALA A 196 9.29 -1.69 1.22
N PRO A 197 10.13 -2.72 1.18
CA PRO A 197 11.39 -2.66 0.43
C PRO A 197 11.05 -2.60 -1.05
N PHE A 198 11.27 -1.47 -1.72
CA PHE A 198 11.03 -1.35 -3.16
C PHE A 198 12.06 -2.17 -3.95
N ALA A 199 11.69 -2.61 -5.16
CA ALA A 199 12.67 -3.20 -6.05
C ALA A 199 13.76 -2.16 -6.38
N PRO A 200 15.05 -2.55 -6.55
CA PRO A 200 16.15 -1.59 -6.70
C PRO A 200 15.93 -0.52 -7.79
N HIS A 201 15.33 -0.92 -8.92
CA HIS A 201 15.04 -0.03 -10.04
C HIS A 201 13.86 0.94 -9.81
N GLU A 202 13.04 0.70 -8.79
CA GLU A 202 11.88 1.54 -8.43
C GLU A 202 12.21 2.53 -7.33
N VAL A 203 13.25 2.26 -6.52
CA VAL A 203 13.64 3.09 -5.37
C VAL A 203 13.73 4.55 -5.76
N ALA A 204 14.49 4.87 -6.81
CA ALA A 204 14.73 6.24 -7.27
C ALA A 204 13.46 7.05 -7.61
N ARG A 205 12.32 6.38 -7.86
CA ARG A 205 11.04 6.99 -8.22
C ARG A 205 9.98 6.84 -7.12
N SER A 206 10.34 6.27 -5.98
CA SER A 206 9.40 5.88 -4.93
C SER A 206 9.28 6.94 -3.83
N SER A 207 8.21 6.84 -3.04
CA SER A 207 8.06 7.63 -1.82
C SER A 207 9.19 7.40 -0.82
N ARG A 208 9.82 6.22 -0.81
CA ARG A 208 10.97 5.91 0.05
C ARG A 208 12.17 6.78 -0.29
N GLU A 209 12.47 6.97 -1.58
CA GLU A 209 13.55 7.88 -1.96
C GLU A 209 13.23 9.32 -1.58
N THR A 210 12.07 9.82 -1.98
CA THR A 210 11.68 11.23 -1.78
C THR A 210 11.53 11.62 -0.32
N TYR A 211 10.84 10.81 0.49
CA TYR A 211 10.41 11.20 1.83
C TYR A 211 11.17 10.51 2.95
N ILE A 212 11.98 9.48 2.67
CA ILE A 212 12.83 8.83 3.67
C ILE A 212 14.29 9.16 3.37
N ASN A 213 14.84 8.67 2.26
CA ASN A 213 16.28 8.76 1.98
C ASN A 213 16.74 10.21 1.85
N GLN A 214 16.06 11.00 1.01
CA GLN A 214 16.44 12.40 0.78
C GLN A 214 16.19 13.27 2.00
N VAL A 215 15.12 13.02 2.75
CA VAL A 215 14.82 13.76 3.98
C VAL A 215 15.88 13.48 5.05
N ARG A 216 16.24 12.21 5.27
CA ARG A 216 17.34 11.85 6.19
C ARG A 216 18.65 12.53 5.78
N ALA A 217 19.01 12.44 4.51
CA ALA A 217 20.25 13.03 4.01
C ALA A 217 20.28 14.57 4.14
N ARG A 218 19.17 15.25 3.87
CA ARG A 218 19.11 16.72 3.81
C ARG A 218 18.88 17.37 5.18
N TYR A 219 18.06 16.77 6.04
CA TYR A 219 17.61 17.41 7.28
C TYR A 219 18.09 16.71 8.55
N LEU A 220 18.36 15.39 8.51
CA LEU A 220 18.59 14.60 9.73
C LEU A 220 20.01 14.04 9.84
N ALA A 221 20.87 14.24 8.84
CA ALA A 221 22.25 13.74 8.83
C ALA A 221 23.13 14.28 9.99
N GLN A 222 22.67 15.32 10.70
CA GLN A 222 23.37 15.93 11.84
C GLN A 222 22.87 15.42 13.21
N LEU A 223 21.82 14.58 13.24
CA LEU A 223 21.27 13.98 14.46
C LEU A 223 21.85 12.59 14.78
N ALA A 224 22.59 12.00 13.83
CA ALA A 224 23.28 10.72 13.97
C ALA A 224 24.72 10.89 14.50
#